data_AF-A0A915V542-F1
#
_entry.id   AF-A0A915V542-F1
#
_cell.length_a   1.000
_cell.length_b   1.000
_cell.length_c   1.000
_cell.angle_alpha   90.00
_cell.angle_beta   90.00
_cell.angle_gamma   90.00
#
_symmetry.space_group_name_H-M   'P 1'
#
loop_
_entity.id
_entity.type
_entity.pdbx_description
1 polymer ?
#
loop_
_entity_poly.entity_id
_entity_poly.type
_entity_poly.pdbx_seq_one_letter_code
_entity_poly.pdbx_strand_id
1 'polypeptide(L)'
;MHPSDSTIIQAFDRMNPFTKSIAARLRSRRLRRFIAHWDALEALVIRVYRNAAVTEADDAEFAELRRWLREHYPEWQPRLAPYWRSALRGGQPAQDDPFVFLFAPEHAEAFCGSWAHMQALPAAREALNRLILEER
;
A
#
# COMPACT_ATOMS: atom_id res chain seq x y z
N MET A 1 20.71 4.89 7.60
CA MET A 1 19.40 4.79 8.27
C MET A 1 19.01 6.18 8.72
N HIS A 2 18.07 6.81 8.03
CA HIS A 2 17.58 8.15 8.39
C HIS A 2 16.67 8.04 9.63
N PRO A 3 16.68 9.03 10.55
CA PRO A 3 15.82 9.02 11.74
C PRO A 3 14.32 8.97 11.40
N SER A 4 13.94 9.34 10.17
CA SER A 4 12.58 9.24 9.64
C SER A 4 12.16 7.81 9.25
N ASP A 5 13.12 6.90 8.98
CA ASP A 5 12.85 5.51 8.56
C ASP A 5 12.15 4.73 9.69
N SER A 6 12.65 4.86 10.92
CA SER A 6 12.12 4.15 12.09
C SER A 6 10.70 4.60 12.48
N THR A 7 10.39 5.89 12.32
CA THR A 7 9.06 6.44 12.65
C THR A 7 7.99 5.95 11.68
N ILE A 8 8.31 5.89 10.38
CA ILE A 8 7.38 5.38 9.36
C ILE A 8 7.18 3.87 9.53
N ILE A 9 8.24 3.10 9.76
CA ILE A 9 8.13 1.65 10.00
C ILE A 9 7.31 1.36 11.27
N GLN A 10 7.52 2.10 12.36
CA GLN A 10 6.69 1.95 13.57
C GLN A 10 5.24 2.38 13.35
N ALA A 11 4.99 3.39 12.50
CA ALA A 11 3.64 3.76 12.11
C ALA A 11 2.96 2.64 11.31
N PHE A 12 3.68 1.97 10.39
CA PHE A 12 3.17 0.83 9.64
C PHE A 12 2.82 -0.38 10.53
N ASP A 13 3.71 -0.74 11.45
CA ASP A 13 3.45 -1.83 12.40
C ASP A 13 2.23 -1.55 13.28
N ARG A 14 1.91 -0.27 13.56
CA ARG A 14 0.69 0.12 14.29
C ARG A 14 -0.57 0.16 13.42
N MET A 15 -0.44 0.47 12.13
CA MET A 15 -1.59 0.56 11.20
C MET A 15 -2.06 -0.82 10.69
N ASN A 16 -1.14 -1.79 10.52
CA ASN A 16 -1.44 -3.16 10.07
C ASN A 16 -2.45 -3.95 10.99
N PRO A 17 -2.35 -3.93 12.33
CA PRO A 17 -3.32 -4.63 13.20
C PRO A 17 -4.72 -4.00 13.20
N PHE A 18 -4.82 -2.69 12.95
CA PHE A 18 -6.10 -1.99 12.88
C PHE A 18 -6.92 -2.49 11.68
N THR A 19 -6.29 -2.65 10.51
CA THR A 19 -6.97 -3.06 9.29
C THR A 19 -7.42 -4.53 9.34
N LYS A 20 -6.64 -5.44 9.93
CA LYS A 20 -7.01 -6.88 10.03
C LYS A 20 -8.27 -7.13 10.86
N SER A 21 -8.40 -6.47 12.01
CA SER A 21 -9.56 -6.64 12.90
C SER A 21 -10.85 -6.04 12.31
N ILE A 22 -10.72 -4.98 11.50
CA ILE A 22 -11.86 -4.29 10.88
C ILE A 22 -12.26 -4.96 9.57
N ALA A 23 -11.29 -5.39 8.75
CA ALA A 23 -11.55 -6.09 7.50
C ALA A 23 -12.32 -7.40 7.72
N ALA A 24 -12.11 -8.08 8.85
CA ALA A 24 -12.87 -9.28 9.22
C ALA A 24 -14.39 -9.03 9.32
N ARG A 25 -14.81 -7.79 9.58
CA ARG A 25 -16.23 -7.39 9.72
C ARG A 25 -16.85 -6.86 8.43
N LEU A 26 -16.07 -6.69 7.37
CA LEU A 26 -16.57 -6.22 6.08
C LEU A 26 -17.50 -7.26 5.44
N ARG A 27 -18.68 -6.81 5.03
CA ARG A 27 -19.64 -7.67 4.30
C ARG A 27 -19.14 -7.98 2.89
N SER A 28 -18.55 -6.99 2.22
CA SER A 28 -18.03 -7.12 0.85
C SER A 28 -16.87 -8.12 0.79
N ARG A 29 -17.09 -9.25 0.10
CA ARG A 29 -16.02 -10.23 -0.19
C ARG A 29 -14.99 -9.65 -1.18
N ARG A 30 -15.43 -8.80 -2.11
CA ARG A 30 -14.56 -8.16 -3.11
C ARG A 30 -13.57 -7.20 -2.45
N LEU A 31 -14.05 -6.33 -1.56
CA LEU A 31 -13.19 -5.39 -0.83
C LEU A 31 -12.19 -6.11 0.07
N ARG A 32 -12.61 -7.16 0.78
CA ARG A 32 -11.70 -8.00 1.58
C ARG A 32 -10.59 -8.61 0.75
N ARG A 33 -10.91 -9.13 -0.45
CA ARG A 33 -9.91 -9.69 -1.36
C ARG A 33 -8.94 -8.61 -1.84
N PHE A 34 -9.44 -7.42 -2.18
CA PHE A 34 -8.59 -6.30 -2.58
C PHE A 34 -7.62 -5.90 -1.46
N ILE A 35 -8.12 -5.73 -0.24
CA ILE A 35 -7.28 -5.40 0.94
C ILE A 35 -6.22 -6.47 1.17
N ALA A 36 -6.54 -7.76 1.03
CA ALA A 36 -5.56 -8.83 1.21
C ALA A 36 -4.40 -8.77 0.19
N HIS A 37 -4.70 -8.48 -1.09
CA HIS A 37 -3.64 -8.32 -2.10
C HIS A 37 -2.84 -7.05 -1.87
N TRP A 38 -3.49 -5.98 -1.40
CA TRP A 38 -2.81 -4.76 -1.00
C TRP A 38 -1.86 -4.99 0.19
N ASP A 39 -2.30 -5.69 1.23
CA ASP A 39 -1.49 -6.02 2.40
C ASP A 39 -0.26 -6.85 2.02
N ALA A 40 -0.40 -7.79 1.09
CA ALA A 40 0.71 -8.56 0.54
C ALA A 40 1.71 -7.66 -0.20
N LEU A 41 1.23 -6.74 -1.05
CA LEU A 41 2.10 -5.79 -1.75
C LEU A 41 2.85 -4.88 -0.77
N GLU A 42 2.16 -4.31 0.21
CA GLU A 42 2.79 -3.44 1.22
C GLU A 42 3.88 -4.20 1.98
N ALA A 43 3.63 -5.45 2.38
CA ALA A 43 4.62 -6.29 3.05
C ALA A 43 5.84 -6.56 2.17
N LEU A 44 5.63 -6.83 0.87
CA LEU A 44 6.71 -7.02 -0.11
C LEU A 44 7.56 -5.75 -0.25
N VAL A 45 6.93 -4.59 -0.46
CA VAL A 45 7.64 -3.30 -0.60
C VAL A 45 8.50 -3.01 0.62
N ILE A 46 7.96 -3.19 1.83
CA ILE A 46 8.70 -2.99 3.08
C ILE A 46 9.86 -3.99 3.20
N ARG A 47 9.64 -5.27 2.85
CA ARG A 47 10.67 -6.32 2.89
C ARG A 47 11.82 -5.98 1.95
N VAL A 48 11.53 -5.66 0.69
CA VAL A 48 12.54 -5.30 -0.32
C VAL A 48 13.28 -4.02 0.07
N TYR A 49 12.57 -3.00 0.55
CA TYR A 49 13.20 -1.77 1.02
C TYR A 49 14.20 -2.04 2.15
N ARG A 50 13.80 -2.83 3.16
CA ARG A 50 14.63 -3.12 4.34
C ARG A 50 15.84 -3.97 4.02
N ASN A 51 15.68 -4.96 3.13
CA ASN A 51 16.76 -5.87 2.78
C ASN A 51 17.71 -5.26 1.75
N ALA A 52 17.29 -4.19 1.06
CA ALA A 52 18.01 -3.57 -0.05
C ALA A 52 18.46 -4.59 -1.12
N ALA A 53 17.67 -5.65 -1.27
CA ALA A 53 17.91 -6.77 -2.16
C ALA A 53 16.57 -7.36 -2.59
N VAL A 54 16.54 -7.90 -3.80
CA VAL A 54 15.39 -8.57 -4.39
C VAL A 54 15.80 -9.98 -4.79
N THR A 55 14.96 -10.95 -4.43
CA THR A 55 15.08 -12.31 -4.93
C THR A 55 14.19 -12.50 -6.15
N GLU A 56 14.46 -13.53 -6.97
CA GLU A 56 13.56 -13.90 -8.08
C GLU A 56 12.13 -14.20 -7.59
N ALA A 57 11.99 -14.72 -6.36
CA ALA A 57 10.70 -14.97 -5.75
C ALA A 57 9.96 -13.67 -5.40
N ASP A 58 10.67 -12.65 -4.89
CA ASP A 58 10.07 -11.33 -4.63
C ASP A 58 9.60 -10.68 -5.94
N ASP A 59 10.38 -10.80 -7.02
CA ASP A 59 10.01 -10.21 -8.31
C ASP A 59 8.79 -10.93 -8.93
N ALA A 60 8.75 -12.26 -8.84
CA ALA A 60 7.59 -13.04 -9.27
C ALA A 60 6.34 -12.72 -8.44
N GLU A 61 6.46 -12.65 -7.11
CA GLU A 61 5.35 -12.26 -6.22
C GLU A 61 4.86 -10.85 -6.56
N PHE A 62 5.77 -9.89 -6.76
CA PHE A 62 5.43 -8.53 -7.17
C PHE A 62 4.69 -8.51 -8.51
N ALA A 63 5.17 -9.23 -9.52
CA ALA A 63 4.53 -9.29 -10.83
C ALA A 63 3.08 -9.80 -10.74
N GLU A 64 2.84 -10.83 -9.94
CA GLU A 64 1.49 -11.37 -9.71
C GLU A 64 0.58 -10.37 -8.99
N LEU A 65 1.06 -9.80 -7.87
CA LEU A 65 0.32 -8.81 -7.09
C LEU A 65 0.00 -7.57 -7.91
N ARG A 66 1.00 -7.04 -8.62
CA ARG A 66 0.87 -5.87 -9.49
C ARG A 66 -0.17 -6.11 -10.57
N ARG A 67 -0.11 -7.25 -11.27
CA ARG A 67 -1.09 -7.59 -12.31
C ARG A 67 -2.50 -7.61 -11.75
N TRP A 68 -2.71 -8.34 -10.65
CA TRP A 68 -4.03 -8.47 -10.04
C TRP A 68 -4.56 -7.13 -9.54
N LEU A 69 -3.73 -6.35 -8.84
CA LEU A 69 -4.11 -5.05 -8.31
C LEU A 69 -4.43 -4.06 -9.43
N ARG A 70 -3.64 -4.01 -10.51
CA ARG A 70 -3.94 -3.14 -11.67
C ARG A 70 -5.25 -3.47 -12.34
N GLU A 71 -5.60 -4.76 -12.42
CA GLU A 71 -6.87 -5.21 -13.02
C GLU A 71 -8.08 -4.84 -12.15
N HIS A 72 -7.95 -4.93 -10.82
CA HIS A 72 -9.08 -4.75 -9.90
C HIS A 72 -9.16 -3.33 -9.30
N TYR A 73 -8.09 -2.54 -9.36
CA TYR A 73 -8.05 -1.19 -8.82
C TYR A 73 -9.07 -0.22 -9.43
N PRO A 74 -9.38 -0.24 -10.74
CA PRO A 74 -10.36 0.66 -11.33
C PRO A 74 -11.75 0.64 -10.68
N GLU A 75 -12.15 -0.50 -10.08
CA GLU A 75 -13.39 -0.62 -9.29
C GLU A 75 -13.37 0.28 -8.04
N TRP A 76 -12.21 0.36 -7.39
CA TRP A 76 -12.05 1.03 -6.09
C TRP A 76 -11.54 2.46 -6.21
N GLN A 77 -10.87 2.79 -7.31
CA GLN A 77 -10.25 4.09 -7.52
C GLN A 77 -11.20 5.27 -7.27
N PRO A 78 -12.44 5.32 -7.81
CA PRO A 78 -13.34 6.46 -7.58
C PRO A 78 -13.70 6.64 -6.10
N ARG A 79 -13.73 5.54 -5.36
CA ARG A 79 -14.08 5.51 -3.93
C ARG A 79 -12.89 5.83 -3.04
N LEU A 80 -11.69 5.45 -3.44
CA LEU A 80 -10.46 5.75 -2.70
C LEU A 80 -9.96 7.18 -2.95
N ALA A 81 -10.28 7.75 -4.12
CA ALA A 81 -9.82 9.07 -4.56
C ALA A 81 -10.04 10.22 -3.58
N PRO A 82 -11.21 10.37 -2.93
CA PRO A 82 -11.42 11.43 -1.95
C PRO A 82 -10.46 11.34 -0.76
N TYR A 83 -10.10 10.13 -0.33
CA TYR A 83 -9.27 9.94 0.86
C TYR A 83 -7.78 10.05 0.58
N TRP A 84 -7.27 9.48 -0.53
CA TRP A 84 -5.84 9.61 -0.80
C TRP A 84 -5.47 11.03 -1.22
N ARG A 85 -6.37 11.79 -1.87
CA ARG A 85 -6.16 13.22 -2.18
C ARG A 85 -6.06 14.09 -0.94
N SER A 86 -6.75 13.70 0.13
CA SER A 86 -6.70 14.40 1.42
C SER A 86 -5.60 13.86 2.36
N ALA A 87 -4.98 12.73 2.01
CA ALA A 87 -3.87 12.17 2.75
C ALA A 87 -2.56 12.91 2.45
N LEU A 88 -1.69 12.99 3.46
CA LEU A 88 -0.39 13.65 3.36
C LEU A 88 0.71 12.64 2.97
N ARG A 89 1.48 12.96 1.94
CA ARG A 89 2.74 12.31 1.55
C ARG A 89 3.90 13.26 1.88
N GLY A 90 4.75 12.88 2.83
CA GLY A 90 5.87 13.73 3.27
C GLY A 90 5.43 15.09 3.85
N GLY A 91 4.22 15.19 4.41
CA GLY A 91 3.65 16.43 4.96
C GLY A 91 2.93 17.32 3.93
N GLN A 92 2.82 16.91 2.68
CA GLN A 92 2.08 17.62 1.61
C GLN A 92 0.92 16.75 1.10
N PRO A 93 -0.20 17.33 0.63
CA PRO A 93 -1.26 16.54 -0.02
C PRO A 93 -0.70 15.67 -1.15
N ALA A 94 -1.15 14.42 -1.25
CA ALA A 94 -0.74 13.54 -2.32
C ALA A 94 -1.17 14.14 -3.67
N GLN A 95 -0.19 14.51 -4.51
CA GLN A 95 -0.45 15.07 -5.84
C GLN A 95 -0.86 13.98 -6.84
N ASP A 96 -0.32 12.78 -6.66
CA ASP A 96 -0.57 11.61 -7.50
C ASP A 96 -1.25 10.50 -6.70
N ASP A 97 -1.96 9.64 -7.43
CA ASP A 97 -2.59 8.44 -6.89
C ASP A 97 -1.51 7.48 -6.35
N PRO A 98 -1.43 7.26 -5.02
CA PRO A 98 -0.36 6.46 -4.43
C PRO A 98 -0.43 4.99 -4.82
N PHE A 99 -1.62 4.47 -5.16
CA PHE A 99 -1.79 3.10 -5.61
C PHE A 99 -1.17 2.92 -6.99
N VAL A 100 -1.52 3.81 -7.93
CA VAL A 100 -0.96 3.79 -9.29
C VAL A 100 0.55 3.97 -9.24
N PHE A 101 1.05 4.88 -8.39
CA PHE A 101 2.49 5.07 -8.20
C PHE A 101 3.20 3.79 -7.76
N LEU A 102 2.62 3.04 -6.82
CA LEU A 102 3.19 1.77 -6.33
C LEU A 102 3.05 0.61 -7.32
N PHE A 103 2.12 0.69 -8.26
CA PHE A 103 1.96 -0.32 -9.33
C PHE A 103 2.78 -0.01 -10.58
N ALA A 104 3.32 1.21 -10.69
CA ALA A 104 4.03 1.67 -11.87
C ALA A 104 5.30 0.85 -12.17
N PRO A 105 6.17 0.54 -11.18
CA PRO A 105 7.40 -0.20 -11.43
C PRO A 105 7.14 -1.54 -12.15
N GLU A 106 8.09 -1.93 -12.99
CA GLU A 106 8.05 -3.24 -13.67
C GLU A 106 8.55 -4.36 -12.78
N HIS A 107 9.56 -4.06 -11.94
CA HIS A 107 10.24 -5.01 -11.06
C HIS A 107 10.26 -4.52 -9.62
N ALA A 108 10.34 -5.47 -8.68
CA ALA A 108 10.42 -5.21 -7.25
C ALA A 108 11.69 -4.43 -6.87
N GLU A 109 12.75 -4.49 -7.68
CA GLU A 109 14.03 -3.81 -7.43
C GLU A 109 13.85 -2.28 -7.30
N ALA A 110 12.82 -1.71 -7.92
CA ALA A 110 12.49 -0.30 -7.78
C ALA A 110 12.18 0.13 -6.33
N PHE A 111 11.92 -0.81 -5.43
CA PHE A 111 11.68 -0.56 -4.00
C PHE A 111 12.97 -0.60 -3.16
N CYS A 112 14.09 -1.11 -3.69
CA CYS A 112 15.37 -1.17 -2.98
C CYS A 112 15.84 0.24 -2.57
N GLY A 113 15.86 0.51 -1.26
CA GLY A 113 16.25 1.83 -0.74
C GLY A 113 15.38 2.99 -1.22
N SER A 114 14.23 2.72 -1.86
CA SER A 114 13.42 3.77 -2.47
C SER A 114 12.49 4.43 -1.46
N TRP A 115 12.97 5.54 -0.92
CA TRP A 115 12.22 6.34 0.04
C TRP A 115 10.89 6.87 -0.51
N ALA A 116 10.85 7.20 -1.81
CA ALA A 116 9.64 7.70 -2.45
C ALA A 116 8.48 6.69 -2.39
N HIS A 117 8.75 5.39 -2.63
CA HIS A 117 7.74 4.33 -2.53
C HIS A 117 7.32 4.10 -1.07
N MET A 118 8.27 4.09 -0.13
CA MET A 118 7.96 3.98 1.30
C MET A 118 7.06 5.12 1.79
N GLN A 119 7.23 6.34 1.28
CA GLN A 119 6.39 7.49 1.61
C GLN A 119 4.99 7.44 0.96
N ALA A 120 4.77 6.64 -0.08
CA ALA A 120 3.47 6.53 -0.73
C ALA A 120 2.51 5.60 0.03
N LEU A 121 3.07 4.57 0.68
CA LEU A 121 2.33 3.56 1.43
C LEU A 121 1.39 4.12 2.54
N PRO A 122 1.76 5.12 3.38
CA PRO A 122 0.87 5.61 4.44
C PRO A 122 -0.37 6.30 3.87
N ALA A 123 -0.23 7.04 2.77
CA ALA A 123 -1.34 7.73 2.13
C ALA A 123 -2.35 6.73 1.53
N ALA A 124 -1.86 5.68 0.87
CA ALA A 124 -2.70 4.60 0.37
C ALA A 124 -3.39 3.82 1.50
N ARG A 125 -2.66 3.54 2.59
CA ARG A 125 -3.20 2.86 3.77
C ARG A 125 -4.30 3.67 4.46
N GLU A 126 -4.09 4.97 4.65
CA GLU A 126 -5.11 5.85 5.23
C GLU A 126 -6.36 5.87 4.35
N ALA A 127 -6.21 5.93 3.02
CA ALA A 127 -7.34 5.89 2.11
C ALA A 127 -8.16 4.60 2.21
N LEU A 128 -7.48 3.45 2.33
CA LEU A 128 -8.15 2.17 2.56
C LEU A 128 -8.87 2.14 3.91
N ASN A 129 -8.23 2.61 4.96
CA ASN A 129 -8.85 2.64 6.29
C ASN A 129 -10.14 3.48 6.29
N ARG A 130 -10.15 4.63 5.60
CA ARG A 130 -11.35 5.48 5.45
C ARG A 130 -12.46 4.77 4.70
N LEU A 131 -12.16 4.15 3.56
CA LEU A 131 -13.13 3.38 2.78
C LEU A 131 -13.74 2.24 3.62
N ILE A 132 -12.90 1.53 4.38
CA ILE A 132 -13.33 0.43 5.25
C ILE A 132 -14.28 0.91 6.35
N LEU A 133 -14.07 2.11 6.89
CA LEU A 133 -14.94 2.69 7.93
C LEU A 133 -16.32 3.07 7.39
N GLU A 134 -16.41 3.48 6.13
CA GLU A 134 -17.70 3.81 5.48
C GLU A 134 -18.51 2.58 5.08
N GLU A 135 -17.85 1.45 4.79
CA GLU A 135 -18.48 0.19 4.39
C GLU A 135 -18.98 -0.67 5.56
N ARG A 136 -19.06 -0.09 6.78
CA ARG A 136 -19.51 -0.77 7.99
C ARG A 136 -21.03 -0.88 8.12
#